data_AF-A0A258W590-F1
#
_entry.id   AF-A0A258W590-F1
#
_cell.length_a   1.000
_cell.length_b   1.000
_cell.length_c   1.000
_cell.angle_alpha   90.00
_cell.angle_beta   90.00
_cell.angle_gamma   90.00
#
_symmetry.space_group_name_H-M   'P 1'
#
loop_
_entity.id
_entity.type
_entity.pdbx_description
1 polymer ?
#
loop_
_entity_poly.entity_id
_entity_poly.type
_entity_poly.pdbx_seq_one_letter_code
_entity_poly.pdbx_strand_id
1 'polypeptide(L)' 'MDSQSAIKTKVENIFKDQFGGEAIDWQRSWSDYNFSSIQLVYFLKDLESDFGSIPIEEFYDLTNGSDLVDYLSKRSLK' A
#
# COMPACT_ATOMS: atom_id res chain seq x y z
N MET A 1 13.46 -11.43 11.46
CA MET A 1 12.41 -10.46 11.09
C MET A 1 11.71 -11.01 9.88
N ASP A 2 10.44 -11.36 10.00
CA ASP A 2 9.65 -11.83 8.86
C ASP A 2 9.54 -10.71 7.83
N SER A 3 9.89 -10.99 6.58
CA SER A 3 9.86 -10.00 5.48
C SER A 3 8.49 -9.32 5.36
N GLN A 4 7.41 -10.06 5.63
CA GLN A 4 6.04 -9.55 5.63
C GLN A 4 5.80 -8.51 6.74
N SER A 5 6.41 -8.67 7.92
CA SER A 5 6.33 -7.67 9.00
C SER A 5 7.05 -6.37 8.62
N ALA A 6 8.18 -6.46 7.91
CA ALA A 6 8.90 -5.28 7.46
C ALA A 6 8.13 -4.51 6.36
N ILE A 7 7.56 -5.24 5.40
CA ILE A 7 6.69 -4.67 4.35
C ILE A 7 5.49 -3.98 4.99
N LYS A 8 4.82 -4.65 5.93
CA LYS A 8 3.66 -4.09 6.64
C LYS A 8 3.99 -2.76 7.33
N THR A 9 5.07 -2.71 8.10
CA THR A 9 5.52 -1.48 8.77
C THR A 9 5.81 -0.37 7.77
N LYS A 10 6.42 -0.71 6.64
CA LYS A 10 6.76 0.27 5.61
C LYS A 10 5.53 0.84 4.90
N VAL A 11 4.58 -0.02 4.52
CA VAL A 11 3.28 0.40 3.97
C VAL A 11 2.53 1.28 4.96
N GLU A 12 2.52 0.93 6.24
CA GLU A 12 1.87 1.73 7.29
C GLU A 12 2.49 3.13 7.43
N ASN A 13 3.81 3.24 7.35
CA ASN A 13 4.49 4.53 7.42
C ASN A 13 4.17 5.39 6.19
N ILE A 14 4.22 4.82 4.98
CA ILE A 14 3.85 5.55 3.75
C ILE A 14 2.39 6.03 3.82
N PHE A 15 1.48 5.18 4.31
CA PHE A 15 0.09 5.56 4.51
C PHE A 15 -0.04 6.73 5.49
N LYS A 16 0.61 6.65 6.65
CA LYS A 16 0.61 7.75 7.64
C LYS A 16 1.14 9.05 7.05
N ASP A 17 2.22 9.01 6.30
CA ASP A 17 2.83 10.19 5.70
C ASP A 17 1.90 10.85 4.67
N GLN A 18 1.18 10.05 3.87
CA GLN A 18 0.25 10.55 2.85
C GLN A 18 -1.11 11.00 3.39
N PHE A 19 -1.57 10.40 4.50
CA PHE A 19 -2.90 10.63 5.05
C PHE A 19 -2.87 11.32 6.44
N GLY A 20 -1.86 12.16 6.69
CA GLY A 20 -1.85 13.06 7.85
C GLY A 20 -1.76 12.35 9.21
N GLY A 21 -1.09 11.20 9.26
CA GLY A 21 -0.91 10.40 10.46
C GLY A 21 -2.04 9.39 10.73
N GLU A 22 -3.00 9.25 9.82
CA GLU A 22 -4.03 8.23 9.93
C GLU A 22 -3.43 6.81 9.93
N ALA A 23 -3.99 5.94 10.76
CA ALA A 23 -3.65 4.53 10.75
C ALA A 23 -4.40 3.82 9.63
N ILE A 24 -3.70 2.95 8.92
CA ILE A 24 -4.32 2.06 7.95
C ILE A 24 -5.18 1.01 8.66
N ASP A 25 -6.41 0.84 8.16
CA ASP A 25 -7.31 -0.26 8.46
C ASP A 25 -7.07 -1.33 7.38
N TRP A 26 -6.38 -2.39 7.80
CA TRP A 26 -5.90 -3.45 6.92
C TRP A 26 -7.01 -4.22 6.21
N GLN A 27 -8.26 -4.15 6.69
CA GLN A 27 -9.39 -4.91 6.14
C GLN A 27 -10.40 -4.02 5.42
N ARG A 28 -10.35 -2.69 5.64
CA ARG A 28 -11.22 -1.73 4.96
C ARG A 28 -10.91 -1.64 3.47
N SER A 29 -11.95 -1.62 2.63
CA SER A 29 -11.76 -1.47 1.19
C SER A 29 -11.17 -0.10 0.86
N TRP A 30 -10.27 -0.04 -0.13
CA TRP A 30 -9.76 1.24 -0.65
C TRP A 30 -10.86 2.18 -1.11
N SER A 31 -11.96 1.64 -1.64
CA SER A 31 -13.13 2.41 -2.07
C SER A 31 -13.82 3.15 -0.91
N ASP A 32 -13.77 2.60 0.30
CA ASP A 32 -14.40 3.19 1.48
C ASP A 32 -13.60 4.38 2.04
N TYR A 33 -12.32 4.49 1.69
CA TYR A 33 -11.46 5.58 2.16
C TYR A 33 -11.74 6.92 1.48
N ASN A 34 -12.52 6.94 0.39
CA ASN A 34 -12.83 8.15 -0.37
C ASN A 34 -11.59 8.97 -0.76
N PHE A 35 -10.49 8.30 -1.13
CA PHE A 35 -9.28 8.98 -1.58
C PHE A 35 -9.57 9.86 -2.80
N SER A 36 -9.00 11.05 -2.83
CA SER A 36 -8.88 11.79 -4.08
C SER A 36 -7.91 11.06 -5.02
N SER A 37 -8.11 11.18 -6.33
CA SER A 37 -7.22 10.58 -7.33
C SER A 37 -5.76 11.01 -7.15
N ILE A 38 -5.54 12.24 -6.68
CA ILE A 38 -4.20 12.79 -6.40
C ILE A 38 -3.54 12.08 -5.21
N GLN A 39 -4.28 11.87 -4.11
CA GLN A 39 -3.75 11.15 -2.95
C GLN A 39 -3.36 9.72 -3.32
N LEU A 40 -4.17 9.05 -4.14
CA LEU A 40 -3.88 7.69 -4.59
C LEU A 40 -2.60 7.63 -5.43
N VAL A 41 -2.40 8.60 -6.34
CA VAL A 41 -1.19 8.70 -7.16
C VAL A 41 0.07 8.93 -6.32
N TYR A 42 0.00 9.78 -5.29
CA TYR A 42 1.15 9.99 -4.40
C TYR A 42 1.44 8.77 -3.53
N PHE A 43 0.40 8.13 -2.99
CA PHE A 43 0.54 6.88 -2.25
C PHE A 43 1.21 5.79 -3.09
N LEU A 44 0.75 5.61 -4.34
CA LEU A 44 1.36 4.67 -5.28
C LEU A 44 2.83 5.01 -5.58
N LYS A 45 3.15 6.27 -5.86
CA LYS A 45 4.54 6.69 -6.13
C LYS A 45 5.49 6.36 -4.99
N ASP A 46 5.06 6.58 -3.75
CA ASP A 46 5.89 6.29 -2.59
C ASP A 46 6.08 4.79 -2.39
N LEU A 47 5.02 4.00 -2.60
CA LEU A 47 5.14 2.53 -2.64
C LEU A 47 6.12 2.09 -3.74
N GLU A 48 6.03 2.65 -4.93
CA GLU A 48 6.91 2.32 -6.05
C GLU A 48 8.38 2.66 -5.77
N SER A 49 8.65 3.73 -5.02
CA SER A 49 10.01 4.11 -4.63
C SER A 49 10.69 3.07 -3.74
N ASP A 50 9.93 2.32 -2.95
CA ASP A 50 10.45 1.33 -2.01
C ASP A 50 10.34 -0.11 -2.51
N PHE A 51 9.34 -0.42 -3.32
CA PHE A 51 9.02 -1.79 -3.76
C PHE A 51 9.18 -2.02 -5.27
N GLY A 52 9.56 -0.99 -6.03
CA GLY A 52 9.61 -1.02 -7.49
C GLY A 52 8.23 -0.80 -8.11
N SER A 53 8.15 -0.71 -9.43
CA SER A 53 6.93 -0.29 -10.11
C SER A 53 5.72 -1.16 -9.79
N ILE A 54 4.58 -0.56 -9.49
CA ILE A 54 3.31 -1.19 -9.16
C ILE A 54 2.31 -0.65 -10.20
N PRO A 55 2.00 -1.42 -11.26
CA PRO A 55 1.02 -1.00 -12.24
C PRO A 55 -0.30 -0.63 -11.55
N ILE A 56 -0.87 0.51 -11.93
CA ILE A 56 -2.06 1.03 -11.26
C ILE A 56 -3.24 0.05 -11.40
N GLU A 57 -3.30 -0.68 -12.52
CA GLU A 57 -4.27 -1.74 -12.78
C GLU A 57 -4.14 -2.87 -11.75
N GLU A 58 -2.92 -3.31 -11.44
CA GLU A 58 -2.68 -4.34 -10.42
C GLU A 58 -3.04 -3.84 -9.02
N PHE A 59 -2.85 -2.54 -8.73
CA PHE A 59 -3.29 -1.97 -7.46
C PHE A 59 -4.81 -1.96 -7.33
N TYR A 60 -5.54 -1.62 -8.40
CA TYR A 60 -7.00 -1.61 -8.39
C TYR A 60 -7.62 -3.00 -8.19
N ASP A 61 -6.89 -4.07 -8.52
CA ASP A 61 -7.31 -5.44 -8.23
C ASP A 61 -7.18 -5.83 -6.75
N LEU A 62 -6.50 -5.02 -5.93
CA LEU A 62 -6.34 -5.24 -4.49
C LEU A 62 -7.50 -4.60 -3.74
N THR A 63 -8.09 -5.31 -2.78
CA THR A 63 -9.26 -4.79 -2.06
C THR A 63 -8.87 -3.81 -0.97
N ASN A 64 -7.79 -4.11 -0.23
CA ASN A 64 -7.41 -3.43 1.01
C ASN A 64 -5.90 -3.51 1.29
N GLY A 65 -5.47 -2.97 2.42
CA GLY A 65 -4.08 -2.96 2.85
C GLY A 65 -3.46 -4.34 3.05
N SER A 66 -4.24 -5.34 3.48
CA SER A 66 -3.76 -6.72 3.62
C SER A 66 -3.41 -7.33 2.26
N ASP A 67 -4.26 -7.16 1.26
CA ASP A 67 -4.01 -7.65 -0.11
C ASP A 67 -2.73 -7.02 -0.69
N LEU A 68 -2.50 -5.73 -0.42
CA LEU A 68 -1.30 -5.02 -0.83
C LEU A 68 -0.02 -5.61 -0.21
N VAL A 69 -0.02 -5.85 1.10
CA VAL A 69 1.16 -6.44 1.78
C VAL A 69 1.45 -7.85 1.24
N ASP A 70 0.41 -8.64 0.99
CA ASP A 70 0.55 -9.99 0.43
C ASP A 70 1.07 -9.97 -1.01
N TYR A 71 0.57 -9.03 -1.82
CA TYR A 71 1.05 -8.77 -3.17
C TYR A 71 2.53 -8.40 -3.17
N LEU A 72 2.94 -7.42 -2.35
CA LEU A 72 4.33 -6.98 -2.25
C LEU A 72 5.25 -8.08 -1.73
N SER A 73 4.78 -8.88 -0.76
CA SER A 73 5.55 -10.00 -0.20
C SER A 73 5.84 -11.08 -1.24
N LYS A 74 4.88 -11.38 -2.12
CA LYS A 74 5.08 -12.34 -3.23
C LYS A 74 6.07 -11.83 -4.28
N ARG A 75 6.15 -10.50 -4.45
CA ARG A 75 7.08 -9.86 -5.40
C ARG A 75 8.51 -9.80 -4.86
N SER A 76 8.71 -9.53 -3.57
CA SER A 76 10.04 -9.53 -2.95
C SER A 76 10.70 -10.90 -2.81
N LEU A 77 9.97 -11.99 -3.10
CA LEU A 77 10.49 -13.37 -3.09
C LEU A 77 11.02 -13.85 -4.46
N LYS A 78 11.00 -12.99 -5.48
CA LYS A 78 11.66 -13.22 -6.78
C LYS A 78 12.98 -12.47 -6.86
#